data_AF-A0A9P8SMM4-F1
#
_entry.id   AF-A0A9P8SMM4-F1
#
_cell.length_a   1.000
_cell.length_b   1.000
_cell.length_c   1.000
_cell.angle_alpha   90.00
_cell.angle_beta   90.00
_cell.angle_gamma   90.00
#
_symmetry.space_group_name_H-M   'P 1'
#
loop_
_entity.id
_entity.type
_entity.pdbx_description
1 polymer ?
#
loop_
_entity_poly.entity_id
_entity_poly.type
_entity_poly.pdbx_seq_one_letter_code
_entity_poly.pdbx_strand_id
1 'polypeptide(L)'
;MNEHLMIMFYDLLLLDDTVCARKSHAKRRRLLRSLVRRIPGLAEVGFREVVAFSSANAAERLTELFARAITQRWEGLVLKGCNDPYFTSDCDKSSIKLKKDYIPGLGDSADFTIVGGNHSAEDEQEIGIGKLWWTSFFIGCMENKDEVCRYNSKPRLRIIDIIDKHGIPKDHMQYLNRHGYFTQIPFIESTPNFDVVLDPTVDHAQRRYFSIHL
;
A
#
# COMPACT_ATOMS: atom_id res chain seq x y z
N MET A 1 -10.03 8.70 25.91
CA MET A 1 -8.60 9.06 25.83
C MET A 1 -8.47 10.09 24.72
N ASN A 2 -7.90 11.25 24.97
CA ASN A 2 -7.69 12.26 23.93
C ASN A 2 -6.46 11.88 23.11
N GLU A 3 -6.69 11.54 21.86
CA GLU A 3 -5.62 11.43 20.87
C GLU A 3 -5.00 12.82 20.66
N HIS A 4 -3.69 12.86 20.50
CA HIS A 4 -2.98 14.09 20.19
C HIS A 4 -1.80 13.77 19.27
N LEU A 5 -1.39 14.76 18.48
CA LEU A 5 -0.31 14.61 17.53
C LEU A 5 1.05 14.56 18.23
N MET A 6 1.89 13.60 17.83
CA MET A 6 3.30 13.53 18.20
C MET A 6 4.18 13.84 16.99
N ILE A 7 5.15 14.75 17.13
CA ILE A 7 6.08 15.12 16.06
C ILE A 7 7.35 14.26 16.15
N MET A 8 7.65 13.52 15.08
CA MET A 8 8.86 12.69 14.96
C MET A 8 9.90 13.35 14.06
N PHE A 9 10.88 14.01 14.66
CA PHE A 9 11.96 14.70 13.95
C PHE A 9 12.99 13.72 13.38
N TYR A 10 13.16 13.71 12.05
CA TYR A 10 14.07 12.78 11.38
C TYR A 10 15.29 13.45 10.70
N ASP A 11 15.19 14.70 10.24
CA ASP A 11 16.29 15.41 9.56
C ASP A 11 16.28 16.93 9.88
N LEU A 12 17.35 17.64 9.50
CA LEU A 12 17.52 19.08 9.66
C LEU A 12 18.09 19.68 8.37
N LEU A 13 17.30 20.51 7.67
CA LEU A 13 17.67 21.03 6.35
C LEU A 13 18.23 22.46 6.38
N LEU A 14 17.84 23.24 7.37
CA LEU A 14 18.23 24.63 7.57
C LEU A 14 18.35 24.87 9.07
N LEU A 15 19.37 25.61 9.48
CA LEU A 15 19.56 26.08 10.84
C LEU A 15 19.99 27.53 10.76
N ASP A 16 19.12 28.44 11.20
CA ASP A 16 19.27 29.88 10.98
C ASP A 16 19.55 30.16 9.49
N ASP A 17 20.63 30.87 9.18
CA ASP A 17 21.06 31.16 7.81
C ASP A 17 21.94 30.06 7.18
N THR A 18 22.18 28.96 7.91
CA THR A 18 23.04 27.87 7.44
C THR A 18 22.25 26.77 6.74
N VAL A 19 22.38 26.69 5.42
CA VAL A 19 21.84 25.57 4.61
C VAL A 19 22.53 24.26 5.01
N CYS A 20 21.80 23.43 5.75
CA CYS A 20 22.28 22.12 6.22
C CYS A 20 22.05 21.01 5.20
N ALA A 21 21.15 21.20 4.22
CA ALA A 21 20.80 20.19 3.22
C ALA A 21 21.99 19.66 2.40
N ARG A 22 23.05 20.45 2.21
CA ARG A 22 24.29 20.03 1.53
C ARG A 22 25.28 19.26 2.43
N LYS A 23 25.08 19.29 3.75
CA LYS A 23 25.91 18.55 4.71
C LYS A 23 25.53 17.07 4.69
N SER A 24 26.45 16.20 5.07
CA SER A 24 26.16 14.77 5.20
C SER A 24 25.03 14.47 6.19
N HIS A 25 24.25 13.43 5.94
CA HIS A 25 23.14 13.01 6.80
C HIS A 25 23.59 12.80 8.26
N ALA A 26 24.78 12.22 8.48
CA ALA A 26 25.34 12.07 9.83
C ALA A 26 25.55 13.41 10.55
N LYS A 27 26.03 14.46 9.86
CA LYS A 27 26.18 15.81 10.42
C LYS A 27 24.83 16.45 10.71
N ARG A 28 23.88 16.39 9.77
CA ARG A 28 22.50 16.91 9.95
C ARG A 28 21.82 16.25 11.14
N ARG A 29 21.93 14.92 11.26
CA ARG A 29 21.36 14.15 12.37
C ARG A 29 21.97 14.51 13.73
N ARG A 30 23.28 14.79 13.78
CA ARG A 30 23.95 15.23 15.00
C ARG A 30 23.44 16.61 15.44
N LEU A 31 23.33 17.56 14.51
CA LEU A 31 22.78 18.89 14.78
C LEU A 31 21.32 18.83 15.25
N LEU A 32 20.48 18.03 14.58
CA LEU A 32 19.10 17.84 15.00
C LEU A 32 19.00 17.34 16.44
N ARG A 33 19.83 16.36 16.83
CA ARG A 33 19.84 15.82 18.19
C ARG A 33 20.27 16.83 19.25
N SER A 34 21.13 17.79 18.91
CA SER A 34 21.51 18.86 19.85
C SER A 34 20.46 19.97 19.96
N LEU A 35 19.56 20.10 18.98
CA LEU A 35 18.54 21.16 18.93
C LEU A 35 17.20 20.72 19.52
N VAL A 36 16.78 19.49 19.21
CA VAL A 36 15.43 19.02 19.58
C VAL A 36 15.39 18.60 21.05
N ARG A 37 14.64 19.35 21.86
CA ARG A 37 14.20 18.90 23.18
C ARG A 37 13.11 17.84 23.01
N ARG A 38 13.35 16.64 23.54
CA ARG A 38 12.37 15.55 23.53
C ARG A 38 11.31 15.77 24.61
N ILE A 39 10.05 15.59 24.25
CA ILE A 39 8.89 15.65 25.13
C ILE A 39 8.10 14.35 24.88
N PRO A 40 8.12 13.39 25.82
CA PRO A 40 7.43 12.11 25.65
C PRO A 40 5.97 12.30 25.24
N GLY A 41 5.54 11.60 24.19
CA GLY A 41 4.19 11.68 23.63
C GLY A 41 3.91 12.88 22.73
N LEU A 42 4.79 13.90 22.68
CA LEU A 42 4.55 15.14 21.91
C LEU A 42 5.63 15.42 20.85
N ALA A 43 6.90 15.20 21.18
CA ALA A 43 8.01 15.54 20.30
C ALA A 43 9.20 14.62 20.56
N GLU A 44 9.62 13.87 19.54
CA GLU A 44 10.74 12.95 19.68
C GLU A 44 11.62 12.93 18.42
N VAL A 45 12.85 12.47 18.58
CA VAL A 45 13.80 12.31 17.48
C VAL A 45 13.74 10.86 17.03
N GLY A 46 13.45 10.61 15.75
CA GLY A 46 13.23 9.26 15.21
C GLY A 46 14.30 8.23 15.60
N PHE A 47 13.96 6.95 15.60
CA PHE A 47 14.97 5.93 15.81
C PHE A 47 16.03 5.96 14.69
N ARG A 48 17.30 5.71 15.03
CA ARG A 48 18.38 5.52 14.04
C ARG A 48 19.40 4.53 14.56
N GLU A 49 19.80 3.61 13.70
CA GLU A 49 20.98 2.76 13.88
C GLU A 49 21.90 2.87 12.66
N VAL A 50 23.21 2.68 12.87
CA VAL A 50 24.21 2.68 11.79
C VAL A 50 24.67 1.25 11.55
N VAL A 51 24.48 0.78 10.32
CA VAL A 51 24.99 -0.50 9.85
C VAL A 51 26.17 -0.23 8.93
N ALA A 52 27.30 -0.89 9.16
CA ALA A 52 28.48 -0.79 8.32
C ALA A 52 28.36 -1.77 7.15
N PHE A 53 27.90 -1.30 5.99
CA PHE A 53 27.68 -2.15 4.80
C PHE A 53 28.99 -2.73 4.21
N SER A 54 30.15 -2.26 4.65
CA SER A 54 31.46 -2.85 4.33
C SER A 54 31.81 -4.10 5.14
N SER A 55 31.04 -4.42 6.19
CA SER A 55 31.28 -5.60 7.03
C SER A 55 30.61 -6.85 6.45
N ALA A 56 31.22 -8.02 6.69
CA ALA A 56 30.69 -9.30 6.22
C ALA A 56 29.31 -9.64 6.82
N ASN A 57 28.99 -9.12 8.02
CA ASN A 57 27.72 -9.37 8.71
C ASN A 57 26.67 -8.25 8.52
N ALA A 58 26.87 -7.34 7.56
CA ALA A 58 25.95 -6.22 7.35
C ALA A 58 24.51 -6.67 7.04
N ALA A 59 24.36 -7.72 6.22
CA ALA A 59 23.05 -8.25 5.85
C ALA A 59 22.32 -8.86 7.05
N GLU A 60 23.00 -9.67 7.87
CA GLU A 60 22.46 -10.24 9.10
C GLU A 60 21.98 -9.15 10.06
N ARG A 61 22.82 -8.15 10.32
CA ARG A 61 22.46 -7.01 11.17
C ARG A 61 21.27 -6.21 10.64
N LEU A 62 21.17 -6.02 9.33
CA LEU A 62 20.03 -5.34 8.73
C LEU A 62 18.74 -6.18 8.91
N THR A 63 18.83 -7.49 8.75
CA THR A 63 17.71 -8.42 9.00
C THR A 63 17.24 -8.37 10.45
N GLU A 64 18.15 -8.39 11.42
CA GLU A 64 17.81 -8.26 12.84
C GLU A 64 17.12 -6.92 13.14
N LEU A 65 17.61 -5.83 12.54
CA LEU A 65 17.00 -4.51 12.68
C LEU A 65 15.60 -4.46 12.10
N PHE A 66 15.40 -5.12 10.96
CA PHE A 66 14.11 -5.19 10.31
C PHE A 66 13.12 -6.04 11.11
N ALA A 67 13.55 -7.19 11.64
CA ALA A 67 12.75 -8.01 12.55
C ALA A 67 12.35 -7.25 13.83
N ARG A 68 13.26 -6.44 14.38
CA ARG A 68 12.96 -5.56 15.52
C ARG A 68 11.92 -4.50 15.16
N ALA A 69 12.04 -3.86 13.99
CA ALA A 69 11.07 -2.87 13.51
C ALA A 69 9.66 -3.48 13.39
N ILE A 70 9.55 -4.69 12.82
CA ILE A 70 8.28 -5.42 12.71
C ILE A 70 7.71 -5.74 14.10
N THR A 71 8.54 -6.21 15.03
CA THR A 71 8.11 -6.54 16.40
C THR A 71 7.62 -5.30 17.16
N GLN A 72 8.20 -4.14 16.88
CA GLN A 72 7.77 -2.84 17.42
C GLN A 72 6.56 -2.24 16.69
N ARG A 73 5.97 -2.99 15.73
CA ARG A 73 4.84 -2.56 14.89
C ARG A 73 5.16 -1.30 14.07
N TRP A 74 6.41 -1.09 13.71
CA TRP A 74 6.78 -0.07 12.74
C TRP A 74 6.45 -0.56 11.33
N GLU A 75 6.11 0.37 10.44
CA GLU A 75 5.80 0.06 9.03
C GLU A 75 7.02 -0.51 8.27
N GLY A 76 8.23 -0.07 8.63
CA GLY A 76 9.46 -0.50 7.99
C GLY A 76 10.66 0.36 8.35
N LEU A 77 11.68 0.32 7.49
CA LEU A 77 12.92 1.08 7.64
C LEU A 77 13.13 2.03 6.46
N VAL A 78 13.80 3.15 6.74
CA VAL A 78 14.34 4.06 5.72
C VAL A 78 15.86 4.01 5.79
N LEU A 79 16.49 3.50 4.74
CA LEU A 79 17.93 3.41 4.61
C LEU A 79 18.45 4.67 3.94
N LYS A 80 19.42 5.34 4.57
CA LYS A 80 20.07 6.56 4.08
C LYS A 80 21.57 6.44 4.25
N GLY A 81 22.36 6.78 3.23
CA GLY A 81 23.81 6.84 3.36
C GLY A 81 24.21 7.89 4.40
N CYS A 82 25.16 7.55 5.27
CA CYS A 82 25.60 8.46 6.33
C CYS A 82 26.28 9.72 5.78
N ASN A 83 26.89 9.60 4.60
CA ASN A 83 27.65 10.67 3.95
C ASN A 83 26.83 11.48 2.95
N ASP A 84 25.60 11.04 2.65
CA ASP A 84 24.80 11.62 1.57
C ASP A 84 24.26 13.00 1.96
N PRO A 85 24.23 13.96 1.02
CA PRO A 85 23.45 15.19 1.17
C PRO A 85 21.94 14.86 1.20
N TYR A 86 21.13 15.85 1.54
CA TYR A 86 19.68 15.67 1.48
C TYR A 86 19.16 15.66 0.04
N PHE A 87 19.71 16.56 -0.79
CA PHE A 87 19.45 16.62 -2.22
C PHE A 87 20.68 16.12 -2.98
N THR A 88 20.48 15.11 -3.83
CA THR A 88 21.43 14.69 -4.86
C THR A 88 20.99 15.33 -6.18
N SER A 89 21.93 15.81 -6.99
CA SER A 89 21.66 16.41 -8.31
C SER A 89 21.22 15.37 -9.34
N ASP A 90 21.54 14.10 -9.10
CA ASP A 90 21.15 12.98 -9.94
C ASP A 90 19.90 12.28 -9.38
N CYS A 91 19.05 11.79 -10.28
CA CYS A 91 17.81 11.03 -10.03
C CYS A 91 17.96 9.78 -9.14
N ASP A 92 19.17 9.47 -8.66
CA ASP A 92 19.41 8.40 -7.71
C ASP A 92 18.82 8.77 -6.35
N LYS A 93 17.78 8.02 -5.99
CA LYS A 93 17.05 8.14 -4.73
C LYS A 93 18.03 7.89 -3.58
N SER A 94 18.43 8.95 -2.87
CA SER A 94 19.30 8.90 -1.69
C SER A 94 18.72 8.13 -0.50
N SER A 95 17.45 7.71 -0.59
CA SER A 95 16.74 7.00 0.47
C SER A 95 16.00 5.78 -0.09
N ILE A 96 16.25 4.61 0.50
CA ILE A 96 15.57 3.36 0.18
C ILE A 96 14.56 3.05 1.28
N LYS A 97 13.31 2.75 0.90
CA LYS A 97 12.27 2.31 1.85
C LYS A 97 12.20 0.79 1.82
N LEU A 98 12.38 0.16 2.98
CA LEU A 98 12.27 -1.28 3.17
C LEU A 98 11.04 -1.57 4.02
N LYS A 99 10.04 -2.25 3.44
CA LYS A 99 8.77 -2.60 4.10
C LYS A 99 8.52 -4.09 4.02
N LYS A 100 7.76 -4.62 4.97
CA LYS A 100 7.38 -6.05 5.05
C LYS A 100 6.65 -6.47 3.77
N ASP A 101 5.75 -5.62 3.28
CA ASP A 101 4.90 -5.88 2.12
C ASP A 101 5.64 -5.90 0.78
N TYR A 102 6.90 -5.43 0.75
CA TYR A 102 7.73 -5.50 -0.45
C TYR A 102 8.45 -6.84 -0.60
N ILE A 103 8.44 -7.68 0.43
CA ILE A 103 9.10 -8.98 0.42
C ILE A 103 8.05 -10.08 0.20
N PRO A 104 8.13 -10.83 -0.91
CA PRO A 104 7.20 -11.93 -1.19
C PRO A 104 7.11 -12.90 -0.01
N GLY A 105 5.88 -13.23 0.38
CA GLY A 105 5.60 -14.17 1.48
C GLY A 105 5.72 -13.59 2.88
N LEU A 106 6.16 -12.32 3.05
CA LEU A 106 6.14 -11.67 4.35
C LEU A 106 4.91 -10.80 4.56
N GLY A 107 4.40 -10.09 3.54
CA GLY A 107 3.19 -9.27 3.64
C GLY A 107 1.93 -10.06 3.99
N ASP A 108 0.94 -9.39 4.56
CA ASP A 108 -0.37 -10.00 4.80
C ASP A 108 -1.10 -10.12 3.45
N SER A 109 -1.69 -11.28 3.18
CA SER A 109 -2.42 -11.56 1.95
C SER A 109 -3.83 -12.07 2.28
N ALA A 110 -4.78 -11.74 1.41
CA ALA A 110 -6.17 -12.15 1.55
C ALA A 110 -6.73 -12.48 0.16
N ASP A 111 -7.58 -13.50 0.13
CA ASP A 111 -8.27 -13.92 -1.08
C ASP A 111 -9.61 -13.18 -1.17
N PHE A 112 -9.84 -12.52 -2.31
CA PHE A 112 -11.07 -11.80 -2.61
C PHE A 112 -11.74 -12.36 -3.86
N THR A 113 -13.07 -12.24 -3.93
CA THR A 113 -13.84 -12.59 -5.12
C THR A 113 -14.05 -11.35 -5.97
N ILE A 114 -13.83 -11.45 -7.29
CA ILE A 114 -14.26 -10.42 -8.23
C ILE A 114 -15.79 -10.49 -8.35
N VAL A 115 -16.47 -9.42 -7.96
CA VAL A 115 -17.94 -9.34 -7.96
C VAL A 115 -18.46 -8.65 -9.22
N GLY A 116 -17.66 -7.75 -9.78
CA GLY A 116 -18.02 -7.02 -11.00
C GLY A 116 -16.88 -6.22 -11.61
N GLY A 117 -17.18 -5.51 -12.69
CA GLY A 117 -16.24 -4.64 -13.39
C GLY A 117 -16.83 -3.30 -13.78
N ASN A 118 -15.95 -2.31 -13.95
CA ASN A 118 -16.24 -0.98 -14.49
C ASN A 118 -15.26 -0.62 -15.63
N HIS A 119 -15.67 0.30 -16.48
CA HIS A 119 -14.90 0.78 -17.62
C HIS A 119 -14.64 2.27 -17.52
N SER A 120 -13.38 2.66 -17.65
CA SER A 120 -12.94 4.04 -17.82
C SER A 120 -12.15 4.17 -19.12
N ALA A 121 -12.54 5.12 -19.98
CA ALA A 121 -11.83 5.39 -21.23
C ALA A 121 -10.40 5.92 -20.99
N GLU A 122 -10.19 6.64 -19.89
CA GLU A 122 -8.87 7.12 -19.48
C GLU A 122 -7.95 5.95 -19.11
N ASP A 123 -8.47 5.00 -18.33
CA ASP A 123 -7.70 3.80 -17.98
C ASP A 123 -7.44 2.92 -19.19
N GLU A 124 -8.42 2.75 -20.09
CA GLU A 124 -8.25 1.99 -21.34
C GLU A 124 -7.08 2.54 -22.16
N GLN A 125 -7.03 3.87 -22.30
CA GLN A 125 -5.96 4.56 -23.03
C GLN A 125 -4.59 4.34 -22.37
N GLU A 126 -4.51 4.42 -21.04
CA GLU A 126 -3.25 4.26 -20.31
C GLU A 126 -2.77 2.80 -20.29
N ILE A 127 -3.67 1.84 -20.13
CA ILE A 127 -3.34 0.41 -20.18
C ILE A 127 -2.76 0.07 -21.56
N GLY A 128 -3.34 0.61 -22.64
CA GLY A 128 -2.75 0.59 -23.97
C GLY A 128 -2.66 -0.80 -24.62
N ILE A 129 -3.60 -1.70 -24.31
CA ILE A 129 -3.65 -3.07 -24.83
C ILE A 129 -4.81 -3.34 -25.80
N GLY A 130 -5.39 -2.28 -26.34
CA GLY A 130 -6.56 -2.34 -27.21
C GLY A 130 -7.87 -2.16 -26.44
N LYS A 131 -8.98 -2.50 -27.09
CA LYS A 131 -10.31 -2.26 -26.56
C LYS A 131 -10.65 -3.22 -25.42
N LEU A 132 -11.04 -2.69 -24.27
CA LEU A 132 -11.41 -3.44 -23.07
C LEU A 132 -12.88 -3.20 -22.72
N TRP A 133 -13.50 -4.21 -22.12
CA TRP A 133 -14.85 -4.09 -21.56
C TRP A 133 -14.82 -3.59 -20.12
N TRP A 134 -13.74 -3.90 -19.40
CA TRP A 134 -13.50 -3.46 -18.03
C TRP A 134 -12.04 -3.08 -17.83
N THR A 135 -11.84 -1.98 -17.10
CA THR A 135 -10.53 -1.43 -16.73
C THR A 135 -10.30 -1.46 -15.22
N SER A 136 -11.36 -1.68 -14.44
CA SER A 136 -11.33 -1.86 -12.99
C SER A 136 -12.33 -2.93 -12.56
N PHE A 137 -12.06 -3.59 -11.44
CA PHE A 137 -12.83 -4.72 -10.92
C PHE A 137 -13.16 -4.51 -9.44
N PHE A 138 -14.41 -4.78 -9.08
CA PHE A 138 -14.87 -4.76 -7.70
C PHE A 138 -14.50 -6.07 -7.03
N ILE A 139 -13.82 -5.98 -5.89
CA ILE A 139 -13.49 -7.14 -5.07
C ILE A 139 -14.36 -7.17 -3.82
N GLY A 140 -14.74 -8.38 -3.40
CA GLY A 140 -15.60 -8.59 -2.26
C GLY A 140 -15.23 -9.80 -1.42
N CYS A 141 -15.74 -9.78 -0.18
CA CYS A 141 -15.62 -10.86 0.79
C CYS A 141 -16.99 -11.42 1.15
N MET A 142 -17.03 -12.72 1.44
CA MET A 142 -18.25 -13.38 1.89
C MET A 142 -18.52 -13.09 3.37
N GLU A 143 -19.72 -12.56 3.69
CA GLU A 143 -20.13 -12.28 5.06
C GLU A 143 -20.63 -13.53 5.79
N ASN A 144 -21.38 -14.38 5.10
CA ASN A 144 -22.11 -15.52 5.68
C ASN A 144 -21.45 -16.87 5.36
N LYS A 145 -20.11 -16.91 5.38
CA LYS A 145 -19.34 -18.11 5.00
C LYS A 145 -19.77 -19.36 5.76
N ASP A 146 -20.01 -19.26 7.06
CA ASP A 146 -20.44 -20.40 7.88
C ASP A 146 -21.82 -20.92 7.48
N GLU A 147 -22.75 -20.05 7.10
CA GLU A 147 -24.10 -20.43 6.67
C GLU A 147 -24.08 -21.11 5.31
N VAL A 148 -23.29 -20.58 4.37
CA VAL A 148 -23.08 -21.19 3.05
C VAL A 148 -22.49 -22.59 3.21
N CYS A 149 -21.46 -22.76 4.04
CA CYS A 149 -20.83 -24.05 4.25
C CYS A 149 -21.71 -25.07 4.99
N ARG A 150 -22.54 -24.63 5.95
CA ARG A 150 -23.34 -25.53 6.80
C ARG A 150 -24.72 -25.85 6.23
N TYR A 151 -25.36 -24.87 5.60
CA TYR A 151 -26.76 -24.94 5.21
C TYR A 151 -26.97 -24.77 3.70
N ASN A 152 -25.89 -24.69 2.92
CA ASN A 152 -25.93 -24.36 1.51
C ASN A 152 -26.75 -23.08 1.25
N SER A 153 -26.68 -22.14 2.19
CA SER A 153 -27.34 -20.85 2.08
C SER A 153 -26.75 -20.06 0.94
N LYS A 154 -27.53 -19.11 0.43
CA LYS A 154 -27.09 -18.21 -0.63
C LYS A 154 -25.92 -17.32 -0.14
N PRO A 155 -24.80 -17.27 -0.87
CA PRO A 155 -23.67 -16.41 -0.52
C PRO A 155 -24.02 -14.92 -0.54
N ARG A 156 -23.52 -14.17 0.45
CA ARG A 156 -23.61 -12.71 0.55
C ARG A 156 -22.22 -12.10 0.46
N LEU A 157 -21.92 -11.44 -0.65
CA LEU A 157 -20.63 -10.83 -0.95
C LEU A 157 -20.69 -9.33 -0.68
N ARG A 158 -19.92 -8.86 0.30
CA ARG A 158 -19.71 -7.43 0.54
C ARG A 158 -18.60 -6.91 -0.35
N ILE A 159 -18.86 -5.84 -1.09
CA ILE A 159 -17.81 -5.14 -1.84
C ILE A 159 -16.90 -4.41 -0.83
N ILE A 160 -15.60 -4.67 -0.93
CA ILE A 160 -14.58 -4.10 -0.03
C ILE A 160 -13.81 -2.99 -0.72
N ASP A 161 -13.42 -3.19 -1.98
CA ASP A 161 -12.58 -2.23 -2.70
C ASP A 161 -12.68 -2.43 -4.23
N ILE A 162 -11.99 -1.57 -4.97
CA ILE A 162 -11.84 -1.62 -6.42
C ILE A 162 -10.35 -1.78 -6.76
N ILE A 163 -10.03 -2.76 -7.58
CA ILE A 163 -8.69 -2.95 -8.14
C ILE A 163 -8.66 -2.53 -9.61
N ASP A 164 -7.61 -1.82 -10.01
CA ASP A 164 -7.45 -1.25 -11.35
C ASP A 164 -6.11 -1.68 -11.99
N LYS A 165 -5.69 -0.95 -13.03
CA LYS A 165 -4.43 -1.14 -13.75
C LYS A 165 -3.17 -1.13 -12.88
N HIS A 166 -3.21 -0.52 -11.70
CA HIS A 166 -2.08 -0.49 -10.78
C HIS A 166 -1.96 -1.78 -9.96
N GLY A 167 -3.09 -2.47 -9.76
CA GLY A 167 -3.16 -3.73 -9.01
C GLY A 167 -3.17 -4.99 -9.88
N ILE A 168 -3.53 -4.88 -11.17
CA ILE A 168 -3.70 -6.02 -12.06
C ILE A 168 -2.73 -5.95 -13.25
N PRO A 169 -1.85 -6.94 -13.43
CA PRO A 169 -0.99 -7.07 -14.62
C PRO A 169 -1.78 -7.08 -15.94
N LYS A 170 -1.16 -6.60 -17.03
CA LYS A 170 -1.82 -6.45 -18.35
C LYS A 170 -2.35 -7.78 -18.91
N ASP A 171 -1.62 -8.86 -18.73
CA ASP A 171 -2.01 -10.22 -19.13
C ASP A 171 -3.23 -10.71 -18.33
N HIS A 172 -3.27 -10.45 -17.02
CA HIS A 172 -4.45 -10.74 -16.19
C HIS A 172 -5.65 -9.87 -16.60
N MET A 173 -5.44 -8.60 -16.93
CA MET A 173 -6.51 -7.73 -17.46
C MET A 173 -7.11 -8.29 -18.76
N GLN A 174 -6.28 -8.77 -19.69
CA GLN A 174 -6.76 -9.42 -20.92
C GLN A 174 -7.51 -10.71 -20.63
N TYR A 175 -7.01 -11.52 -19.69
CA TYR A 175 -7.65 -12.76 -19.29
C TYR A 175 -9.05 -12.50 -18.73
N LEU A 176 -9.18 -11.57 -17.78
CA LEU A 176 -10.45 -11.20 -17.16
C LEU A 176 -11.45 -10.66 -18.18
N ASN A 177 -11.00 -9.80 -19.10
CA ASN A 177 -11.86 -9.27 -20.17
C ASN A 177 -12.33 -10.35 -21.15
N ARG A 178 -11.48 -11.33 -21.48
CA ARG A 178 -11.84 -12.43 -22.40
C ARG A 178 -12.88 -13.37 -21.79
N HIS A 179 -12.73 -13.70 -20.51
CA HIS A 179 -13.62 -14.68 -19.85
C HIS A 179 -14.88 -14.02 -19.28
N GLY A 180 -14.74 -12.83 -18.68
CA GLY A 180 -15.86 -12.12 -18.09
C GLY A 180 -16.91 -11.67 -19.10
N TYR A 181 -16.52 -11.46 -20.38
CA TYR A 181 -17.45 -11.07 -21.44
C TYR A 181 -18.62 -12.05 -21.61
N PHE A 182 -18.38 -13.35 -21.41
CA PHE A 182 -19.38 -14.39 -21.59
C PHE A 182 -20.25 -14.63 -20.36
N THR A 183 -19.86 -14.09 -19.21
CA THR A 183 -20.52 -14.34 -17.92
C THR A 183 -21.06 -13.07 -17.28
N GLN A 184 -21.01 -11.95 -18.01
CA GLN A 184 -21.50 -10.66 -17.54
C GLN A 184 -23.03 -10.64 -17.43
N ILE A 185 -23.51 -10.03 -16.36
CA ILE A 185 -24.90 -9.60 -16.23
C ILE A 185 -24.93 -8.14 -15.80
N PRO A 186 -26.00 -7.38 -16.12
CA PRO A 186 -26.20 -6.06 -15.54
C PRO A 186 -26.16 -6.14 -14.02
N PHE A 187 -25.64 -5.10 -13.37
CA PHE A 187 -25.59 -5.06 -11.91
C PHE A 187 -26.97 -5.18 -11.29
N ILE A 188 -27.08 -6.17 -10.41
CA ILE A 188 -28.24 -6.43 -9.56
C ILE A 188 -27.71 -6.81 -8.18
N GLU A 189 -28.35 -6.29 -7.13
CA GLU A 189 -27.96 -6.58 -5.74
C GLU A 189 -28.22 -8.04 -5.36
N SER A 190 -29.11 -8.73 -6.07
CA SER A 190 -29.47 -10.12 -5.82
C SER A 190 -29.50 -10.90 -7.13
N THR A 191 -28.58 -11.84 -7.29
CA THR A 191 -28.54 -12.79 -8.42
C THR A 191 -29.07 -14.16 -7.96
N PRO A 192 -29.34 -15.14 -8.83
CA PRO A 192 -29.63 -16.51 -8.38
C PRO A 192 -28.49 -17.15 -7.57
N ASN A 193 -27.25 -16.73 -7.82
CA ASN A 193 -26.05 -17.36 -7.28
C ASN A 193 -25.53 -16.71 -6.00
N PHE A 194 -25.70 -15.40 -5.84
CA PHE A 194 -25.24 -14.64 -4.66
C PHE A 194 -25.94 -13.28 -4.55
N ASP A 195 -25.90 -12.71 -3.35
CA ASP A 195 -26.30 -11.33 -3.06
C ASP A 195 -25.07 -10.44 -2.90
N VAL A 196 -25.18 -9.18 -3.30
CA VAL A 196 -24.15 -8.15 -3.19
C VAL A 196 -24.55 -7.16 -2.11
N VAL A 197 -23.68 -6.97 -1.12
CA VAL A 197 -23.85 -5.99 -0.05
C VAL A 197 -22.97 -4.77 -0.35
N LEU A 198 -23.60 -3.61 -0.50
CA LEU A 198 -22.93 -2.33 -0.70
C LEU A 198 -22.76 -1.60 0.64
N ASP A 199 -21.61 -0.98 0.84
CA ASP A 199 -21.40 -0.10 1.99
C ASP A 199 -22.00 1.30 1.70
N PRO A 200 -22.85 1.87 2.57
CA PRO A 200 -23.44 3.20 2.37
C PRO A 200 -22.42 4.35 2.34
N THR A 201 -21.22 4.10 2.83
CA THR A 201 -20.17 5.11 3.05
C THR A 201 -19.24 5.30 1.86
N VAL A 202 -19.29 4.40 0.88
CA VAL A 202 -18.50 4.51 -0.35
C VAL A 202 -19.35 5.21 -1.41
N ASP A 203 -18.88 6.34 -1.92
CA ASP A 203 -19.59 7.14 -2.93
C ASP A 203 -19.58 6.41 -4.28
N HIS A 204 -20.59 5.57 -4.51
CA HIS A 204 -20.77 4.74 -5.72
C HIS A 204 -21.29 5.54 -6.92
N ALA A 205 -20.81 6.76 -7.14
CA ALA A 205 -21.39 7.72 -8.08
C ALA A 205 -21.25 7.37 -9.59
N GLN A 206 -20.70 6.21 -9.96
CA GLN A 206 -20.60 5.78 -11.36
C GLN A 206 -21.15 4.37 -11.56
N ARG A 207 -22.47 4.26 -11.41
CA ARG A 207 -23.26 3.03 -11.61
C ARG A 207 -23.36 2.63 -13.08
N ARG A 208 -22.33 1.95 -13.60
CA ARG A 208 -22.45 1.00 -14.71
C ARG A 208 -21.65 -0.26 -14.35
N TYR A 209 -22.13 -0.93 -13.31
CA TYR A 209 -21.50 -2.13 -12.81
C TYR A 209 -22.05 -3.33 -13.59
N PHE A 210 -21.18 -4.26 -13.96
CA PHE A 210 -21.57 -5.57 -14.47
C PHE A 210 -21.10 -6.60 -13.47
N SER A 211 -21.95 -7.55 -13.12
CA SER A 211 -21.51 -8.67 -12.28
C SER A 211 -20.84 -9.71 -13.17
N ILE A 212 -19.64 -10.13 -12.78
CA ILE A 212 -18.86 -11.15 -13.49
C ILE A 212 -18.96 -12.44 -12.68
N HIS A 213 -19.42 -13.52 -13.32
CA HIS A 213 -19.31 -14.86 -12.73
C HIS A 213 -18.01 -15.48 -13.26
N LEU A 214 -17.05 -15.75 -12.38
CA LEU A 214 -15.84 -16.52 -12.69
C LEU A 214 -15.92 -17.89 -12.03
#